data_AF-A0A820IWM7-F1
#
_entry.id   AF-A0A820IWM7-F1
#
_cell.length_a   1.000
_cell.length_b   1.000
_cell.length_c   1.000
_cell.angle_alpha   90.00
_cell.angle_beta   90.00
_cell.angle_gamma   90.00
#
_symmetry.space_group_name_H-M   'P 1'
#
loop_
_entity.id
_entity.type
_entity.pdbx_description
1 polymer ?
#
loop_
_entity_poly.entity_id
_entity_poly.type
_entity_poly.pdbx_seq_one_letter_code
_entity_poly.pdbx_strand_id
1 'polypeptide(L)'
;HFTHPTPKTNLNDLEQAILLDNRLISKCQHFAQGKQSLVVDSKGYVCERRHLEKIDGCCQTTSSSILGPYICDTCSSTTRCCSSFEHCISCCLKPDHRIYLQNYIRSRDLKTKLLLSHLSTLFDVCVSRCRTHNEKEIVDNPQYSPFNIQWLDTSYQQTCLPDSPWQQVLDDLEPVLFNRIHQQFNNSQRRQILIELLGSQFQQKFFVNEPDNPHIL
;
A
#
# COMPACT_ATOMS: atom_id res chain seq x y z
N HIS A 1 -23.93 18.72 -0.90
CA HIS A 1 -22.70 19.10 -1.61
C HIS A 1 -21.56 18.23 -1.12
N PHE A 2 -21.28 17.12 -1.82
CA PHE A 2 -20.06 16.35 -1.58
C PHE A 2 -18.96 17.00 -2.40
N THR A 3 -18.05 17.69 -1.74
CA THR A 3 -16.81 18.17 -2.36
C THR A 3 -16.01 16.94 -2.75
N HIS A 4 -15.77 16.76 -4.06
CA HIS A 4 -14.80 15.78 -4.56
C HIS A 4 -13.47 16.02 -3.84
N PRO A 5 -12.82 14.98 -3.27
CA PRO A 5 -11.44 15.12 -2.87
C PRO A 5 -10.64 15.30 -4.17
N THR A 6 -10.18 16.52 -4.41
CA THR A 6 -9.17 16.76 -5.44
C THR A 6 -7.93 15.93 -5.08
N PRO A 7 -7.30 15.24 -6.05
CA PRO A 7 -6.05 14.56 -5.79
C PRO A 7 -5.06 15.60 -5.26
N LYS A 8 -4.61 15.41 -4.02
CA LYS A 8 -3.79 16.41 -3.31
C LYS A 8 -2.35 16.46 -3.81
N THR A 9 -1.96 15.58 -4.73
CA THR A 9 -0.56 15.34 -5.08
C THR A 9 -0.50 14.66 -6.45
N ASN A 10 0.22 15.27 -7.40
CA ASN A 10 0.61 14.60 -8.65
C ASN A 10 1.67 13.53 -8.31
N LEU A 11 1.80 12.47 -9.11
CA LEU A 11 2.84 11.44 -8.91
C LEU A 11 4.25 12.07 -8.84
N ASN A 12 4.44 13.19 -9.54
CA ASN A 12 5.65 14.02 -9.44
C ASN A 12 5.88 14.58 -8.03
N ASP A 13 4.83 14.96 -7.30
CA ASP A 13 4.94 15.47 -5.93
C ASP A 13 5.30 14.36 -4.94
N LEU A 14 4.81 13.13 -5.16
CA LEU A 14 5.23 11.96 -4.38
C LEU A 14 6.70 11.59 -4.66
N GLU A 15 7.14 11.66 -5.93
CA GLU A 15 8.55 11.48 -6.28
C GLU A 15 9.44 12.55 -5.63
N GLN A 16 8.99 13.81 -5.59
CA GLN A 16 9.66 14.90 -4.89
C GLN A 16 9.63 14.71 -3.37
N ALA A 17 8.54 14.25 -2.78
CA ALA A 17 8.43 13.94 -1.34
C ALA A 17 9.33 12.78 -0.91
N ILE A 18 9.67 11.85 -1.81
CA ILE A 18 10.66 10.80 -1.55
C ILE A 18 12.10 11.34 -1.56
N LEU A 19 12.35 12.40 -2.35
CA LEU A 19 13.64 13.08 -2.42
C LEU A 19 13.84 14.09 -1.27
N LEU A 20 12.77 14.77 -0.88
CA LEU A 20 12.72 15.73 0.20
C LEU A 20 12.62 14.99 1.53
N ASP A 21 13.78 14.84 2.17
CA ASP A 21 13.93 14.18 3.47
C ASP A 21 12.84 14.63 4.48
N ASN A 22 12.11 13.67 5.08
CA ASN A 22 11.00 13.86 6.04
C ASN A 22 11.38 14.62 7.33
N ARG A 23 12.58 15.19 7.42
CA ARG A 23 13.10 15.89 8.62
C ARG A 23 12.39 17.21 8.93
N LEU A 24 11.55 17.73 8.03
CA LEU A 24 10.84 19.00 8.20
C LEU A 24 9.41 18.86 8.78
N ILE A 25 8.94 17.64 9.07
CA ILE A 25 7.61 17.42 9.65
C ILE A 25 7.68 17.67 11.17
N SER A 26 6.92 18.66 11.66
CA SER A 26 6.94 19.09 13.07
C SER A 26 6.34 18.08 14.06
N LYS A 27 5.59 17.08 13.57
CA LYS A 27 5.00 15.99 14.35
C LYS A 27 5.41 14.66 13.74
N CYS A 28 6.03 13.80 14.55
CA CYS A 28 6.51 12.50 14.12
C CYS A 28 5.33 11.57 13.80
N GLN A 29 5.43 10.85 12.69
CA GLN A 29 4.52 9.74 12.42
C GLN A 29 5.15 8.46 12.99
N HIS A 30 4.32 7.52 13.44
CA HIS A 30 4.78 6.21 13.87
C HIS A 30 3.78 5.13 13.47
N PHE A 31 4.27 3.90 13.39
CA PHE A 31 3.50 2.71 13.11
C PHE A 31 3.73 1.69 14.22
N ALA A 32 2.65 1.02 14.62
CA ALA A 32 2.71 -0.04 15.61
C ALA A 32 1.62 -1.08 15.32
N GLN A 33 2.00 -2.35 15.15
CA GLN A 33 1.05 -3.41 14.89
C GLN A 33 0.52 -4.04 16.18
N GLY A 34 -0.80 -3.96 16.42
CA GLY A 34 -1.49 -4.68 17.50
C GLY A 34 -0.88 -4.49 18.90
N LYS A 35 -0.88 -5.58 19.70
CA LYS A 35 -0.34 -5.65 21.08
C LYS A 35 1.18 -5.80 21.14
N GLN A 36 1.89 -5.94 20.01
CA GLN A 36 3.33 -6.13 20.00
C GLN A 36 4.04 -4.89 20.54
N SER A 37 5.15 -5.08 21.25
CA SER A 37 5.82 -4.03 22.03
C SER A 37 6.55 -2.99 21.20
N LEU A 38 6.82 -3.25 19.92
CA LEU A 38 7.66 -2.40 19.07
C LEU A 38 6.84 -1.35 18.31
N VAL A 39 7.50 -0.20 18.09
CA VAL A 39 7.01 0.94 17.33
C VAL A 39 8.14 1.38 16.42
N VAL A 40 7.82 1.73 15.18
CA VAL A 40 8.74 2.38 14.24
C VAL A 40 8.27 3.80 13.96
N ASP A 41 9.18 4.77 13.99
CA ASP A 41 8.86 6.17 13.71
C ASP A 41 9.28 6.61 12.29
N SER A 42 8.83 7.80 11.89
CA SER A 42 9.10 8.36 10.56
C SER A 42 10.55 8.76 10.32
N LYS A 43 11.38 8.75 11.36
CA LYS A 43 12.85 8.91 11.27
C LYS A 43 13.55 7.54 11.13
N GLY A 44 12.78 6.46 11.14
CA GLY A 44 13.24 5.09 10.96
C GLY A 44 13.71 4.42 12.25
N TYR A 45 13.56 5.05 13.42
CA TYR A 45 13.93 4.43 14.69
C TYR A 45 12.89 3.38 15.10
N VAL A 46 13.39 2.27 15.65
CA VAL A 46 12.55 1.26 16.29
C VAL A 46 12.79 1.27 17.80
N CYS A 47 11.70 1.35 18.57
CA CYS A 47 11.73 1.34 20.02
C CYS A 47 10.54 0.56 20.58
N GLU A 48 10.61 0.20 21.87
CA GLU A 48 9.40 -0.24 22.55
C GLU A 48 8.41 0.92 22.71
N ARG A 49 7.11 0.63 22.70
CA ARG A 49 6.02 1.61 22.83
C ARG A 49 6.14 2.49 24.07
N ARG A 50 6.71 1.97 25.17
CA ARG A 50 6.95 2.76 26.40
C ARG A 50 8.02 3.85 26.25
N HIS A 51 8.84 3.78 25.20
CA HIS A 51 9.88 4.75 24.87
C HIS A 51 9.46 5.70 23.73
N LEU A 52 8.16 5.73 23.41
CA LEU A 52 7.60 6.72 22.50
C LEU A 52 7.44 8.04 23.26
N GLU A 53 8.09 9.09 22.76
CA GLU A 53 8.04 10.43 23.33
C GLU A 53 6.63 11.02 23.20
N LYS A 54 6.12 11.59 24.30
CA LYS A 54 4.76 12.16 24.33
C LYS A 54 4.66 13.48 23.57
N ILE A 55 5.78 14.18 23.38
CA ILE A 55 5.82 15.55 22.85
C ILE A 55 5.81 15.52 21.32
N ASP A 56 6.77 14.84 20.69
CA ASP A 56 6.90 14.80 19.23
C ASP A 56 6.32 13.52 18.61
N GLY A 57 6.09 12.46 19.40
CA GLY A 57 5.56 11.18 18.95
C GLY A 57 6.59 10.25 18.31
N CYS A 58 7.90 10.57 18.44
CA CYS A 58 9.00 9.75 17.95
C CYS A 58 9.55 8.82 19.04
N CYS A 59 10.41 7.87 18.65
CA CYS A 59 11.19 7.09 19.60
C CYS A 59 12.25 7.94 20.33
N GLN A 60 12.38 7.76 21.65
CA GLN A 60 13.35 8.50 22.49
C GLN A 60 14.79 8.07 22.22
N THR A 61 15.54 8.87 21.44
CA THR A 61 16.93 8.60 20.97
C THR A 61 17.97 8.41 22.07
N THR A 62 17.69 8.88 23.29
CA THR A 62 18.59 8.80 24.46
C THR A 62 18.35 7.59 25.36
N SER A 63 17.31 6.78 25.09
CA SER A 63 17.00 5.59 25.88
C SER A 63 17.90 4.41 25.48
N SER A 64 18.37 3.63 26.47
CA SER A 64 19.18 2.42 26.25
C SER A 64 18.44 1.28 25.54
N SER A 65 17.15 1.46 25.22
CA SER A 65 16.26 0.48 24.60
C SER A 65 15.91 0.82 23.14
N ILE A 66 16.62 1.76 22.53
CA ILE A 66 16.55 1.98 21.09
C ILE A 66 17.41 0.96 20.36
N LEU A 67 16.80 0.31 19.36
CA LEU A 67 17.51 -0.62 18.48
C LEU A 67 18.27 0.14 17.36
N GLY A 68 17.99 1.43 17.17
CA GLY A 68 18.61 2.31 16.20
C GLY A 68 17.72 2.59 14.98
N PRO A 69 18.14 3.48 14.07
CA PRO A 69 17.45 3.71 12.83
C PRO A 69 17.91 2.73 11.73
N TYR A 70 17.03 2.48 10.75
CA TYR A 70 17.34 1.73 9.54
C TYR A 70 17.77 0.28 9.74
N ILE A 71 17.11 -0.42 10.67
CA ILE A 71 17.40 -1.81 11.04
C ILE A 71 17.01 -2.75 9.90
N CYS A 72 18.00 -3.32 9.22
CA CYS A 72 17.81 -4.25 8.11
C CYS A 72 18.23 -5.70 8.44
N ASP A 73 18.81 -5.97 9.61
CA ASP A 73 19.51 -7.24 9.90
C ASP A 73 18.59 -8.46 9.86
N THR A 74 17.30 -8.26 10.09
CA THR A 74 16.30 -9.33 10.04
C THR A 74 15.57 -9.43 8.71
N CYS A 75 16.02 -8.68 7.70
CA CYS A 75 15.42 -8.65 6.37
C CYS A 75 16.17 -9.58 5.42
N SER A 76 15.44 -10.46 4.74
CA SER A 76 16.01 -11.34 3.71
C SER A 76 16.54 -10.52 2.53
N SER A 77 17.77 -10.79 2.10
CA SER A 77 18.35 -10.17 0.90
C SER A 77 17.61 -10.55 -0.38
N THR A 78 17.01 -11.75 -0.42
CA THR A 78 16.30 -12.30 -1.57
C THR A 78 14.84 -11.88 -1.60
N THR A 79 14.07 -12.14 -0.54
CA THR A 79 12.63 -11.84 -0.53
C THR A 79 12.31 -10.42 -0.09
N ARG A 80 13.27 -9.71 0.51
CA ARG A 80 13.14 -8.35 1.06
C ARG A 80 12.08 -8.21 2.16
N CYS A 81 11.55 -9.31 2.66
CA CYS A 81 10.69 -9.34 3.84
C CYS A 81 11.52 -9.48 5.11
N CYS A 82 10.99 -9.00 6.23
CA CYS A 82 11.67 -8.96 7.50
C CYS A 82 10.92 -9.74 8.59
N SER A 83 11.62 -10.07 9.67
CA SER A 83 11.04 -10.79 10.82
C SER A 83 9.91 -10.04 11.53
N SER A 84 9.88 -8.71 11.43
CA SER A 84 8.84 -7.85 11.96
C SER A 84 8.53 -6.71 11.00
N PHE A 85 7.31 -6.16 11.12
CA PHE A 85 6.83 -5.12 10.22
C PHE A 85 7.55 -3.80 10.49
N GLU A 86 7.82 -3.52 11.77
CA GLU A 86 8.58 -2.38 12.24
C GLU A 86 10.01 -2.39 11.68
N HIS A 87 10.69 -3.55 11.65
CA HIS A 87 12.01 -3.67 11.04
C HIS A 87 11.95 -3.48 9.53
N CYS A 88 10.91 -3.99 8.85
CA CYS A 88 10.73 -3.72 7.43
C CYS A 88 10.63 -2.23 7.15
N ILE A 89 9.77 -1.50 7.87
CA ILE A 89 9.58 -0.06 7.65
C ILE A 89 10.89 0.67 7.93
N SER A 90 11.55 0.35 9.05
CA SER A 90 12.84 0.92 9.42
C SER A 90 13.86 0.73 8.29
N CYS A 91 14.04 -0.51 7.81
CA CYS A 91 14.93 -0.82 6.70
C CYS A 91 14.56 -0.11 5.40
N CYS A 92 13.27 -0.03 5.08
CA CYS A 92 12.76 0.65 3.89
C CYS A 92 13.12 2.15 3.88
N LEU A 93 13.11 2.79 5.05
CA LEU A 93 13.44 4.21 5.20
C LEU A 93 14.93 4.53 5.01
N LYS A 94 15.80 3.51 4.89
CA LYS A 94 17.24 3.70 4.69
C LYS A 94 17.51 4.57 3.45
N PRO A 95 18.35 5.62 3.53
CA PRO A 95 18.60 6.52 2.40
C PRO A 95 19.04 5.81 1.11
N ASP A 96 19.84 4.75 1.23
CA ASP A 96 20.33 3.94 0.10
C ASP A 96 19.20 3.27 -0.69
N HIS A 97 18.01 3.12 -0.08
CA HIS A 97 16.86 2.47 -0.71
C HIS A 97 16.00 3.42 -1.55
N ARG A 98 16.23 4.74 -1.49
CA ARG A 98 15.41 5.75 -2.18
C ARG A 98 15.32 5.52 -3.68
N ILE A 99 16.44 5.20 -4.35
CA ILE A 99 16.46 4.95 -5.81
C ILE A 99 15.58 3.75 -6.16
N TYR A 100 15.64 2.68 -5.36
CA TYR A 100 14.81 1.49 -5.59
C TYR A 100 13.33 1.77 -5.37
N LEU A 101 12.97 2.60 -4.38
CA LEU A 101 11.60 3.00 -4.13
C LEU A 101 11.03 3.90 -5.24
N GLN A 102 11.84 4.79 -5.80
CA GLN A 102 11.43 5.58 -6.97
C GLN A 102 11.18 4.70 -8.19
N ASN A 103 12.12 3.82 -8.53
CA ASN A 103 11.97 2.89 -9.65
C ASN A 103 10.75 1.99 -9.46
N TYR A 104 10.50 1.57 -8.23
CA TYR A 104 9.29 0.85 -7.88
C TYR A 104 8.03 1.65 -8.24
N ILE A 105 7.88 2.89 -7.75
CA ILE A 105 6.68 3.70 -8.03
C ILE A 105 6.51 3.95 -9.52
N ARG A 106 7.60 4.23 -10.24
CA ARG A 106 7.58 4.46 -11.70
C ARG A 106 7.14 3.24 -12.50
N SER A 107 7.58 2.05 -12.09
CA SER A 107 7.28 0.79 -12.78
C SER A 107 5.88 0.23 -12.49
N ARG A 108 5.08 0.89 -11.64
CA ARG A 108 3.72 0.45 -11.33
C ARG A 108 2.69 0.83 -12.39
N ASP A 109 1.65 0.01 -12.47
CA ASP A 109 0.46 0.23 -13.28
C ASP A 109 -0.32 1.47 -12.79
N LEU A 110 -1.27 1.95 -13.60
CA LEU A 110 -2.02 3.16 -13.29
C LEU A 110 -2.82 3.03 -11.99
N LYS A 111 -3.38 1.85 -11.75
CA LYS A 111 -4.13 1.51 -10.53
C LYS A 111 -3.29 1.70 -9.27
N THR A 112 -2.12 1.08 -9.22
CA THR A 112 -1.25 1.23 -8.05
C THR A 112 -0.72 2.66 -7.94
N LYS A 113 -0.39 3.33 -9.06
CA LYS A 113 0.00 4.74 -9.05
C LYS A 113 -1.09 5.64 -8.45
N LEU A 114 -2.36 5.42 -8.77
CA LEU A 114 -3.47 6.15 -8.19
C LEU A 114 -3.57 5.91 -6.67
N LEU A 115 -3.45 4.66 -6.22
CA LEU A 115 -3.44 4.34 -4.79
C LEU A 115 -2.27 5.02 -4.06
N LEU A 116 -1.07 4.99 -4.67
CA LEU A 116 0.12 5.61 -4.11
C LEU A 116 0.02 7.14 -4.07
N SER A 117 -0.74 7.77 -4.97
CA SER A 117 -0.91 9.23 -5.01
C SER A 117 -1.57 9.83 -3.75
N HIS A 118 -2.23 8.99 -2.94
CA HIS A 118 -2.79 9.37 -1.65
C HIS A 118 -1.76 9.35 -0.50
N LEU A 119 -0.57 8.79 -0.72
CA LEU A 119 0.50 8.77 0.25
C LEU A 119 1.24 10.11 0.18
N SER A 120 1.61 10.65 1.34
CA SER A 120 2.20 12.00 1.42
C SER A 120 3.69 11.98 1.75
N THR A 121 4.18 10.86 2.29
CA THR A 121 5.55 10.76 2.82
C THR A 121 6.23 9.47 2.42
N LEU A 122 7.57 9.45 2.47
CA LEU A 122 8.35 8.23 2.34
C LEU A 122 7.97 7.18 3.41
N PHE A 123 7.54 7.62 4.59
CA PHE A 123 7.05 6.75 5.65
C PHE A 123 5.79 6.01 5.23
N ASP A 124 4.79 6.73 4.68
CA ASP A 124 3.56 6.12 4.16
C ASP A 124 3.85 5.11 3.03
N VAL A 125 4.81 5.43 2.15
CA VAL A 125 5.26 4.51 1.10
C VAL A 125 5.84 3.24 1.73
N CYS A 126 6.71 3.37 2.74
CA CYS A 126 7.29 2.22 3.43
C CYS A 126 6.26 1.40 4.20
N VAL A 127 5.31 2.03 4.89
CA VAL A 127 4.18 1.36 5.55
C VAL A 127 3.34 0.58 4.54
N SER A 128 3.05 1.16 3.37
CA SER A 128 2.24 0.50 2.34
C SER A 128 2.95 -0.66 1.63
N ARG A 129 4.28 -0.56 1.50
CA ARG A 129 5.10 -1.56 0.81
C ARG A 129 5.44 -2.74 1.69
N CYS A 130 5.67 -2.49 2.97
CA CYS A 130 6.24 -3.48 3.88
C CYS A 130 5.32 -4.67 4.08
N ARG A 131 5.96 -5.84 4.24
CA ARG A 131 5.32 -7.11 4.53
C ARG A 131 6.22 -7.93 5.45
N THR A 132 5.59 -8.70 6.33
CA THR A 132 6.25 -9.72 7.15
C THR A 132 5.98 -11.09 6.56
N HIS A 133 6.99 -11.97 6.53
CA HIS A 133 6.72 -13.39 6.35
C HIS A 133 6.49 -14.02 7.72
N ASN A 134 5.39 -14.75 7.89
CA ASN A 134 5.38 -15.82 8.88
C ASN A 134 6.12 -17.00 8.24
N GLU A 135 7.31 -17.34 8.73
CA GLU A 135 8.06 -18.53 8.30
C GLU A 135 7.28 -19.85 8.48
N LYS A 136 6.06 -19.83 9.06
CA LYS A 136 5.29 -21.01 9.46
C LYS A 136 3.93 -21.21 8.80
N GLU A 137 3.53 -20.40 7.82
CA GLU A 137 2.27 -20.64 7.08
C GLU A 137 2.49 -20.61 5.57
N ILE A 138 3.38 -21.49 5.10
CA ILE A 138 3.19 -22.12 3.81
C ILE A 138 2.37 -23.37 4.11
N VAL A 139 1.04 -23.23 4.15
CA VAL A 139 0.19 -24.40 3.89
C VAL A 139 0.11 -24.51 2.38
N ASP A 140 0.85 -25.48 1.85
CA ASP A 140 0.84 -25.96 0.48
C ASP A 140 -0.55 -26.47 0.09
N ASN A 141 -1.52 -25.57 -0.13
CA ASN A 141 -2.74 -25.93 -0.84
C ASN A 141 -2.91 -25.08 -2.11
N PRO A 142 -2.41 -25.55 -3.27
CA PRO A 142 -2.51 -24.83 -4.55
C PRO A 142 -3.95 -24.61 -5.02
N GLN A 143 -4.95 -25.19 -4.34
CA GLN A 143 -6.36 -25.06 -4.70
C GLN A 143 -7.01 -23.74 -4.21
N TYR A 144 -6.39 -22.98 -3.29
CA TYR A 144 -6.99 -21.79 -2.67
C TYR A 144 -6.12 -20.52 -2.75
N SER A 145 -5.29 -20.38 -3.78
CA SER A 145 -4.55 -19.14 -4.05
C SER A 145 -5.13 -18.46 -5.29
N PRO A 146 -6.17 -17.61 -5.14
CA PRO A 146 -6.89 -17.04 -6.29
C PRO A 146 -6.01 -16.16 -7.20
N PHE A 147 -4.82 -15.75 -6.74
CA PHE A 147 -3.91 -14.91 -7.52
C PHE A 147 -2.50 -15.48 -7.67
N ASN A 148 -2.15 -16.58 -7.01
CA ASN A 148 -0.80 -17.15 -7.03
C ASN A 148 0.33 -16.12 -6.77
N ILE A 149 0.05 -15.12 -5.91
CA ILE A 149 0.97 -14.03 -5.57
C ILE A 149 1.56 -14.29 -4.18
N GLN A 150 2.86 -14.56 -4.14
CA GLN A 150 3.61 -14.92 -2.93
C GLN A 150 3.65 -13.82 -1.86
N TRP A 151 3.36 -12.57 -2.24
CA TRP A 151 3.37 -11.44 -1.32
C TRP A 151 1.99 -11.08 -0.73
N LEU A 152 0.87 -11.62 -1.23
CA LEU A 152 -0.45 -11.30 -0.67
C LEU A 152 -0.60 -11.95 0.72
N ASP A 153 -1.06 -11.18 1.72
CA ASP A 153 -1.29 -11.68 3.07
C ASP A 153 -2.41 -12.74 3.04
N THR A 154 -2.22 -13.85 3.76
CA THR A 154 -3.21 -14.93 3.89
C THR A 154 -4.55 -14.41 4.42
N SER A 155 -4.53 -13.40 5.29
CA SER A 155 -5.73 -12.74 5.81
C SER A 155 -6.50 -11.98 4.73
N TYR A 156 -5.78 -11.35 3.79
CA TYR A 156 -6.39 -10.67 2.64
C TYR A 156 -6.87 -11.67 1.60
N GLN A 157 -6.13 -12.77 1.38
CA GLN A 157 -6.57 -13.85 0.50
C GLN A 157 -7.88 -14.49 1.00
N GLN A 158 -8.05 -14.63 2.31
CA GLN A 158 -9.30 -15.08 2.93
C GLN A 158 -10.48 -14.14 2.64
N THR A 159 -10.25 -12.82 2.58
CA THR A 159 -11.29 -11.85 2.18
C THR A 159 -11.64 -11.90 0.70
N CYS A 160 -10.85 -12.61 -0.12
CA CYS A 160 -11.09 -12.77 -1.56
C CYS A 160 -11.62 -14.17 -1.93
N LEU A 161 -11.96 -15.01 -0.95
CA LEU A 161 -12.56 -16.31 -1.22
C LEU A 161 -14.00 -16.15 -1.73
N PRO A 162 -14.45 -17.04 -2.65
CA PRO A 162 -15.84 -17.10 -3.08
C PRO A 162 -16.78 -17.21 -1.87
N ASP A 163 -17.91 -16.51 -1.93
CA ASP A 163 -18.94 -16.41 -0.87
C ASP A 163 -18.50 -15.73 0.43
N SER A 164 -17.35 -15.04 0.43
CA SER A 164 -16.95 -14.23 1.58
C SER A 164 -17.93 -13.05 1.81
N PRO A 165 -18.12 -12.58 3.06
CA PRO A 165 -18.93 -11.40 3.34
C PRO A 165 -18.49 -10.16 2.56
N TRP A 166 -17.19 -10.05 2.25
CA TRP A 166 -16.65 -8.95 1.45
C TRP A 166 -17.06 -9.01 -0.02
N GLN A 167 -17.23 -10.22 -0.56
CA GLN A 167 -17.73 -10.39 -1.92
C GLN A 167 -19.20 -9.95 -2.03
N GLN A 168 -20.02 -10.25 -1.02
CA GLN A 168 -21.39 -9.73 -0.96
C GLN A 168 -21.43 -8.20 -0.91
N VAL A 169 -20.57 -7.59 -0.08
CA VAL A 169 -20.43 -6.13 -0.03
C VAL A 169 -20.00 -5.57 -1.38
N LEU A 170 -19.07 -6.23 -2.06
CA LEU A 170 -18.63 -5.81 -3.39
C LEU A 170 -19.75 -5.92 -4.41
N ASP A 171 -20.50 -7.02 -4.42
CA ASP A 171 -21.65 -7.25 -5.29
C ASP A 171 -22.75 -6.20 -5.10
N ASP A 172 -22.96 -5.73 -3.87
CA ASP A 172 -23.90 -4.64 -3.55
C ASP A 172 -23.39 -3.25 -3.99
N LEU A 173 -22.08 -3.02 -3.89
CA LEU A 173 -21.45 -1.74 -4.22
C LEU A 173 -21.28 -1.53 -5.73
N GLU A 174 -20.99 -2.59 -6.47
CA GLU A 174 -20.67 -2.52 -7.90
C GLU A 174 -21.75 -1.83 -8.75
N PRO A 175 -23.06 -2.14 -8.63
CA PRO A 175 -24.11 -1.44 -9.36
C PRO A 175 -24.20 0.04 -9.00
N VAL A 176 -24.01 0.38 -7.71
CA VAL A 176 -24.03 1.77 -7.23
C VAL A 176 -22.87 2.56 -7.83
N LEU A 177 -21.68 1.95 -7.85
CA LEU A 177 -20.50 2.53 -8.48
C LEU A 177 -20.75 2.74 -9.97
N PHE A 178 -21.16 1.69 -10.70
CA PHE A 178 -21.45 1.74 -12.13
C PHE A 178 -22.39 2.90 -12.49
N ASN A 179 -23.51 3.02 -11.77
CA ASN A 179 -24.49 4.08 -12.01
C ASN A 179 -23.90 5.49 -11.83
N ARG A 180 -22.90 5.68 -10.97
CA ARG A 180 -22.24 6.99 -10.80
C ARG A 180 -21.23 7.29 -11.88
N ILE A 181 -20.58 6.28 -12.44
CA ILE A 181 -19.45 6.45 -13.36
C ILE A 181 -19.79 6.17 -14.82
N HIS A 182 -20.92 5.54 -15.15
CA HIS A 182 -21.26 5.10 -16.51
C HIS A 182 -21.13 6.22 -17.56
N GLN A 183 -21.55 7.45 -17.21
CA GLN A 183 -21.44 8.60 -18.12
C GLN A 183 -20.00 8.98 -18.45
N GLN A 184 -19.05 8.66 -17.57
CA GLN A 184 -17.62 8.93 -17.79
C GLN A 184 -17.02 8.01 -18.86
N PHE A 185 -17.64 6.85 -19.14
CA PHE A 185 -17.21 5.94 -20.21
C PHE A 185 -17.50 6.47 -21.62
N ASN A 186 -18.34 7.50 -21.76
CA ASN A 186 -18.62 8.14 -23.04
C ASN A 186 -17.43 8.98 -23.55
N ASN A 187 -16.49 9.34 -22.66
CA ASN A 187 -15.26 10.03 -23.03
C ASN A 187 -14.16 9.00 -23.29
N SER A 188 -13.63 8.93 -24.52
CA SER A 188 -12.65 7.93 -24.95
C SER A 188 -11.37 7.89 -24.10
N GLN A 189 -10.84 9.05 -23.70
CA GLN A 189 -9.66 9.13 -22.85
C GLN A 189 -9.93 8.61 -21.43
N ARG A 190 -11.10 8.94 -20.87
CA ARG A 190 -11.49 8.48 -19.52
C ARG A 190 -11.88 7.00 -19.52
N ARG A 191 -12.51 6.53 -20.60
CA ARG A 191 -12.94 5.13 -20.78
C ARG A 191 -11.77 4.17 -20.58
N GLN A 192 -10.64 4.42 -21.24
CA GLN A 192 -9.47 3.54 -21.15
C GLN A 192 -8.91 3.48 -19.72
N ILE A 193 -8.81 4.64 -19.05
CA ILE A 193 -8.36 4.72 -17.66
C ILE A 193 -9.33 3.97 -16.72
N LEU A 194 -10.64 4.14 -16.91
CA LEU A 194 -11.64 3.48 -16.06
C LEU A 194 -11.64 1.96 -16.24
N ILE A 195 -11.47 1.46 -17.46
CA ILE A 195 -11.35 0.02 -17.74
C ILE A 195 -10.14 -0.56 -17.01
N GLU A 196 -8.97 0.10 -17.09
CA GLU A 196 -7.76 -0.35 -16.40
C GLU A 196 -7.94 -0.38 -14.87
N LEU A 197 -8.62 0.62 -14.31
CA LEU A 197 -8.82 0.74 -12.86
C LEU A 197 -9.83 -0.27 -12.28
N LEU A 198 -10.96 -0.46 -12.97
CA LEU A 198 -12.06 -1.31 -12.51
C LEU A 198 -11.82 -2.79 -12.83
N GLY A 199 -10.98 -3.06 -13.83
CA GLY A 199 -10.59 -4.40 -14.22
C GLY A 199 -11.62 -5.12 -15.09
N SER A 200 -11.18 -6.24 -15.65
CA SER A 200 -11.93 -7.01 -16.64
C SER A 200 -13.22 -7.62 -16.10
N GLN A 201 -13.26 -8.03 -14.82
CA GLN A 201 -14.48 -8.61 -14.22
C GLN A 201 -15.64 -7.61 -14.14
N PHE A 202 -15.35 -6.38 -13.68
CA PHE A 202 -16.35 -5.32 -13.63
C PHE A 202 -16.85 -4.98 -15.05
N GLN A 203 -15.93 -4.93 -16.01
CA GLN A 203 -16.28 -4.69 -17.41
C GLN A 203 -17.17 -5.79 -17.98
N GLN A 204 -16.78 -7.06 -17.79
CA GLN A 204 -17.53 -8.22 -18.21
C GLN A 204 -18.89 -8.34 -17.52
N LYS A 205 -19.10 -7.74 -16.35
CA LYS A 205 -20.38 -7.77 -15.65
C LYS A 205 -21.36 -6.71 -16.17
N PHE A 206 -20.87 -5.50 -16.47
CA PHE A 206 -21.75 -4.35 -16.78
C PHE A 206 -21.76 -3.92 -18.26
N PHE A 207 -20.82 -4.37 -19.09
CA PHE A 207 -20.70 -3.96 -20.50
C PHE A 207 -20.81 -5.12 -21.52
N VAL A 208 -21.43 -6.25 -21.13
CA VAL A 208 -21.59 -7.49 -21.94
C VAL A 208 -22.18 -7.26 -23.35
N ASN A 209 -22.97 -6.20 -23.53
CA ASN A 209 -23.72 -5.93 -24.77
C ASN A 209 -23.19 -4.75 -25.59
N GLU A 210 -22.03 -4.17 -25.24
CA GLU A 210 -21.39 -3.18 -26.10
C GLU A 210 -20.71 -3.89 -27.27
N PRO A 211 -20.93 -3.47 -28.53
CA PRO A 211 -20.28 -4.11 -29.67
C PRO A 211 -18.76 -4.09 -29.50
N ASP A 212 -18.13 -5.24 -29.74
CA ASP A 212 -16.67 -5.43 -29.78
C ASP A 212 -16.05 -4.34 -30.66
N ASN A 213 -15.63 -3.25 -30.03
CA ASN A 213 -14.87 -2.20 -30.67
C ASN A 213 -13.41 -2.52 -30.37
N PRO A 214 -12.57 -2.83 -31.37
CA PRO A 214 -11.18 -3.27 -31.16
C PRO A 214 -10.26 -2.22 -30.51
N HIS A 215 -10.80 -1.08 -30.06
CA HIS A 215 -10.17 -0.14 -29.13
C HIS A 215 -10.48 -0.42 -27.65
N ILE A 216 -11.14 -1.54 -27.34
CA ILE A 216 -11.57 -1.98 -26.00
C ILE A 216 -10.55 -2.93 -25.33
N LEU A 217 -9.49 -3.35 -26.04
CA LEU A 217 -8.39 -4.16 -25.50
C LEU A 217 -7.07 -3.37 -25.49
#